data_AF-A0A9D6LKB6-F1
#
_entry.id   AF-A0A9D6LKB6-F1
#
_cell.length_a   1.000
_cell.length_b   1.000
_cell.length_c   1.000
_cell.angle_alpha   90.00
_cell.angle_beta   90.00
_cell.angle_gamma   90.00
#
_symmetry.space_group_name_H-M   'P 1'
#
loop_
_entity.id
_entity.type
_entity.pdbx_description
1 polymer ?
#
loop_
_entity_poly.entity_id
_entity_poly.type
_entity_poly.pdbx_seq_one_letter_code
_entity_poly.pdbx_strand_id
1 'polypeptide(L)'
;MKNMPMQNRKWLSLGWKVMVALGIVNIFFAVMVPLVSLFMAPLFVFGSEDATFVGKSWNEIVAFSPDLGFWIVLTMVSMCAMMMGWGVLTVGVAKNAYQRGERWAWRTLVWTNVLTMLYYAIILMPFASRGLWGVSAAFPSGVSLGLPMLVFFTIWPIIGLWLPRKELIE
;
A
#
# COMPACT_ATOMS: atom_id res chain seq x y z
N MET A 1 33.86 -13.06 14.94
CA MET A 1 32.83 -13.05 13.88
C MET A 1 32.81 -14.41 13.21
N LYS A 2 31.77 -15.21 13.44
CA LYS A 2 31.65 -16.55 12.83
C LYS A 2 31.31 -16.32 11.35
N ASN A 3 32.23 -16.68 10.46
CA ASN A 3 32.07 -16.53 9.01
C ASN A 3 30.85 -17.34 8.55
N MET A 4 29.69 -16.69 8.44
CA MET A 4 28.58 -17.26 7.71
C MET A 4 28.98 -17.32 6.23
N PRO A 5 28.88 -18.49 5.57
CA PRO A 5 29.22 -18.61 4.16
C PRO A 5 28.39 -17.62 3.33
N MET A 6 28.98 -17.00 2.30
CA MET A 6 28.35 -15.98 1.44
C MET A 6 26.99 -16.40 0.84
N GLN A 7 26.66 -17.69 0.85
CA GLN A 7 25.38 -18.24 0.44
C GLN A 7 24.21 -17.86 1.38
N ASN A 8 24.49 -17.54 2.66
CA ASN A 8 23.51 -17.23 3.72
C ASN A 8 23.13 -15.73 3.85
N ARG A 9 23.40 -14.88 2.84
CA ARG A 9 22.93 -13.48 2.83
C ARG A 9 22.15 -13.10 1.56
N LYS A 10 21.85 -14.09 0.72
CA LYS A 10 21.19 -13.84 -0.57
C LYS A 10 19.75 -13.39 -0.36
N TRP A 11 19.05 -13.98 0.61
CA TRP A 11 17.68 -13.62 0.92
C TRP A 11 17.60 -12.25 1.58
N LEU A 12 18.53 -11.89 2.46
CA LEU A 12 18.65 -10.56 3.05
C LEU A 12 18.87 -9.50 1.97
N SER A 13 19.80 -9.76 1.04
CA SER A 13 20.05 -8.88 -0.10
C SER A 13 18.82 -8.67 -0.97
N LEU A 14 18.07 -9.74 -1.25
CA LEU A 14 16.81 -9.67 -1.96
C LEU A 14 15.76 -8.90 -1.16
N GLY A 15 15.64 -9.22 0.14
CA GLY A 15 14.62 -8.71 1.03
C GLY A 15 14.65 -7.20 1.15
N TRP A 16 15.81 -6.61 1.47
CA TRP A 16 15.89 -5.16 1.59
C TRP A 16 15.65 -4.46 0.25
N LYS A 17 16.07 -5.03 -0.88
CA LYS A 17 15.80 -4.47 -2.22
C LYS A 17 14.32 -4.49 -2.55
N VAL A 18 13.64 -5.59 -2.23
CA VAL A 18 12.19 -5.73 -2.38
C VAL A 18 11.46 -4.70 -1.52
N MET A 19 11.88 -4.48 -0.27
CA MET A 19 11.30 -3.46 0.58
C MET A 19 11.57 -2.03 0.09
N VAL A 20 12.77 -1.76 -0.45
CA VAL A 20 13.07 -0.47 -1.09
C VAL A 20 12.18 -0.24 -2.31
N ALA A 21 12.04 -1.24 -3.18
CA ALA A 21 11.17 -1.15 -4.34
C ALA A 21 9.71 -0.89 -3.94
N LEU A 22 9.21 -1.57 -2.91
CA LEU A 22 7.87 -1.31 -2.35
C LEU A 22 7.74 0.12 -1.84
N GLY A 23 8.73 0.63 -1.10
CA GLY A 23 8.72 2.02 -0.63
C GLY A 23 8.71 3.04 -1.78
N ILE A 24 9.49 2.79 -2.84
CA ILE A 24 9.51 3.63 -4.05
C ILE A 24 8.15 3.61 -4.77
N VAL A 25 7.53 2.43 -4.90
CA VAL A 25 6.18 2.30 -5.49
C VAL A 25 5.16 3.11 -4.71
N ASN A 26 5.20 3.08 -3.37
CA ASN A 26 4.31 3.90 -2.54
C ASN A 26 4.56 5.40 -2.72
N ILE A 27 5.82 5.83 -2.78
CA ILE A 27 6.15 7.24 -3.05
C ILE A 27 5.63 7.65 -4.43
N PHE A 28 5.81 6.81 -5.45
CA PHE A 28 5.33 7.09 -6.80
C PHE A 28 3.80 7.27 -6.83
N PHE A 29 3.05 6.32 -6.26
CA PHE A 29 1.59 6.44 -6.19
C PHE A 29 1.13 7.62 -5.34
N ALA A 30 1.82 7.92 -4.24
CA ALA A 30 1.53 9.05 -3.39
C ALA A 30 1.71 10.42 -4.08
N VAL A 31 2.50 10.50 -5.15
CA VAL A 31 2.63 11.71 -5.97
C VAL A 31 1.64 11.66 -7.15
N MET A 32 1.58 10.53 -7.85
CA MET A 32 0.76 10.41 -9.07
C MET A 32 -0.74 10.49 -8.78
N VAL A 33 -1.22 9.85 -7.71
CA VAL A 33 -2.64 9.84 -7.37
C VAL A 33 -3.17 11.26 -7.11
N PRO A 34 -2.55 12.10 -6.25
CA PRO A 34 -2.96 13.49 -6.08
C PRO A 34 -2.91 14.30 -7.38
N LEU A 35 -1.83 14.18 -8.16
CA LEU A 35 -1.69 14.95 -9.41
C LEU A 35 -2.81 14.61 -10.40
N VAL A 36 -3.07 13.33 -10.64
CA VAL A 36 -4.14 12.91 -11.55
C VAL A 36 -5.51 13.32 -11.01
N SER A 37 -5.73 13.18 -9.69
CA SER A 37 -7.04 13.44 -9.07
C SER A 37 -7.39 14.92 -8.97
N LEU A 38 -6.39 15.80 -8.81
CA LEU A 38 -6.60 17.24 -8.73
C LEU A 38 -6.75 17.90 -10.11
N PHE A 39 -6.14 17.33 -11.15
CA PHE A 39 -6.03 18.00 -12.45
C PHE A 39 -6.72 17.30 -13.62
N MET A 40 -7.12 16.02 -13.49
CA MET A 40 -7.66 15.25 -14.63
C MET A 40 -8.98 14.55 -14.34
N ALA A 41 -8.97 13.53 -13.50
CA ALA A 41 -10.12 12.63 -13.30
C ALA A 41 -10.04 11.93 -11.95
N PRO A 42 -11.18 11.57 -11.33
CA PRO A 42 -11.21 10.88 -10.04
C PRO A 42 -10.84 9.39 -10.16
N LEU A 43 -10.06 9.00 -11.18
CA LEU A 43 -9.82 7.60 -11.54
C LEU A 43 -9.28 6.76 -10.36
N PHE A 44 -8.50 7.40 -9.49
CA PHE A 44 -7.93 6.79 -8.28
C PHE A 44 -8.69 7.13 -6.99
N VAL A 45 -9.68 8.01 -7.07
CA VAL A 45 -10.47 8.52 -5.93
C VAL A 45 -11.80 7.80 -5.81
N PHE A 46 -12.46 7.57 -6.95
CA PHE A 46 -13.83 7.06 -7.00
C PHE A 46 -14.03 6.16 -8.20
N GLY A 47 -14.11 4.85 -7.94
CA GLY A 47 -14.32 3.81 -8.94
C GLY A 47 -15.78 3.37 -9.09
N SER A 48 -16.00 2.37 -9.94
CA SER A 48 -17.33 1.79 -10.17
C SER A 48 -17.90 1.07 -8.94
N GLU A 49 -17.05 0.44 -8.12
CA GLU A 49 -17.51 -0.17 -6.87
C GLU A 49 -17.85 0.89 -5.82
N ASP A 50 -17.15 2.03 -5.80
CA ASP A 50 -17.52 3.16 -4.95
C ASP A 50 -18.88 3.73 -5.35
N ALA A 51 -19.14 3.86 -6.65
CA ALA A 51 -20.43 4.29 -7.17
C ALA A 51 -21.55 3.33 -6.77
N THR A 52 -21.29 2.02 -6.86
CA THR A 52 -22.25 0.97 -6.46
C THR A 52 -22.45 0.97 -4.95
N PHE A 53 -21.39 1.20 -4.16
CA PHE A 53 -21.46 1.27 -2.71
C PHE A 53 -22.25 2.50 -2.24
N VAL A 54 -22.03 3.66 -2.86
CA VAL A 54 -22.69 4.92 -2.49
C VAL A 54 -24.08 5.03 -3.12
N GLY A 55 -24.36 4.28 -4.19
CA GLY A 55 -25.60 4.39 -4.97
C GLY A 55 -25.67 5.67 -5.81
N LYS A 56 -24.54 6.34 -6.03
CA LYS A 56 -24.41 7.55 -6.85
C LYS A 56 -23.10 7.49 -7.63
N SER A 57 -23.17 7.84 -8.91
CA SER A 57 -21.99 8.10 -9.72
C SER A 57 -21.25 9.36 -9.25
N TRP A 58 -19.98 9.46 -9.64
CA TRP A 58 -19.18 10.66 -9.36
C TRP A 58 -19.85 11.95 -9.88
N ASN A 59 -20.40 11.90 -11.09
CA ASN A 59 -21.07 13.05 -11.71
C ASN A 59 -22.29 13.50 -10.90
N GLU A 60 -23.05 12.56 -10.34
CA GLU A 60 -24.20 12.89 -9.49
C GLU A 60 -23.75 13.50 -8.15
N ILE A 61 -22.64 13.06 -7.58
CA ILE A 61 -22.06 13.64 -6.35
C ILE A 61 -21.62 15.08 -6.61
N VAL A 62 -20.87 15.32 -7.69
CA VAL A 62 -20.38 16.66 -8.05
C VAL A 62 -21.53 17.59 -8.44
N ALA A 63 -22.54 17.09 -9.16
CA ALA A 63 -23.72 17.87 -9.51
C ALA A 63 -24.55 18.26 -8.27
N PHE A 64 -24.59 17.40 -7.25
CA PHE A 64 -25.22 17.71 -5.97
C PHE A 64 -24.43 18.76 -5.19
N SER A 65 -23.10 18.61 -5.09
CA SER A 65 -22.21 19.57 -4.46
C SER A 65 -20.78 19.43 -4.99
N PRO A 66 -20.25 20.42 -5.72
CA PRO A 66 -18.87 20.41 -6.17
C PRO A 66 -17.87 20.37 -5.01
N ASP A 67 -18.20 21.06 -3.90
CA ASP A 67 -17.37 21.09 -2.69
C ASP A 67 -17.28 19.71 -2.02
N LEU A 68 -18.36 18.92 -2.06
CA LEU A 68 -18.33 17.53 -1.58
C LEU A 68 -17.39 16.68 -2.43
N GLY A 69 -17.46 16.80 -3.76
CA GLY A 69 -16.54 16.12 -4.67
C GLY A 69 -15.08 16.50 -4.40
N PHE A 70 -14.79 17.79 -4.25
CA PHE A 70 -13.46 18.27 -3.91
C PHE A 70 -12.97 17.78 -2.54
N TRP A 71 -13.85 17.76 -1.54
CA TRP A 71 -13.54 17.22 -0.22
C TRP A 71 -13.15 15.74 -0.28
N ILE A 72 -13.84 14.92 -1.08
CA ILE A 72 -13.47 13.51 -1.30
C ILE A 72 -12.09 13.39 -1.97
N VAL A 73 -11.74 14.29 -2.89
CA VAL A 73 -10.38 14.31 -3.45
C VAL A 73 -9.35 14.67 -2.38
N LEU A 74 -9.62 15.66 -1.51
CA LEU A 74 -8.70 16.06 -0.44
C LEU A 74 -8.46 14.96 0.60
N THR A 75 -9.46 14.12 0.90
CA THR A 75 -9.26 12.97 1.80
C THR A 75 -8.33 11.94 1.17
N MET A 76 -8.44 11.70 -0.15
CA MET A 76 -7.48 10.87 -0.89
C MET A 76 -6.08 11.49 -0.88
N VAL A 77 -5.94 12.80 -1.11
CA VAL A 77 -4.63 13.49 -1.02
C VAL A 77 -3.99 13.32 0.36
N SER A 78 -4.79 13.38 1.43
CA SER A 78 -4.31 13.16 2.79
C SER A 78 -3.83 11.72 3.00
N MET A 79 -4.53 10.72 2.44
CA MET A 79 -4.09 9.32 2.44
C MET A 79 -2.76 9.16 1.68
N CYS A 80 -2.61 9.82 0.54
CA CYS A 80 -1.37 9.81 -0.24
C CYS A 80 -0.20 10.45 0.53
N ALA A 81 -0.42 11.51 1.30
CA ALA A 81 0.62 12.07 2.16
C ALA A 81 1.12 11.05 3.22
N MET A 82 0.20 10.29 3.83
CA MET A 82 0.57 9.20 4.74
C MET A 82 1.33 8.08 4.02
N MET A 83 0.88 7.70 2.82
CA MET A 83 1.54 6.71 1.96
C MET A 83 2.97 7.15 1.58
N MET A 84 3.19 8.43 1.31
CA MET A 84 4.52 9.00 1.04
C MET A 84 5.42 8.86 2.26
N GLY A 85 4.94 9.29 3.44
CA GLY A 85 5.69 9.17 4.69
C GLY A 85 6.06 7.72 4.99
N TRP A 86 5.12 6.80 4.78
CA TRP A 86 5.36 5.37 4.93
C TRP A 86 6.41 4.85 3.95
N GLY A 87 6.30 5.20 2.67
CA GLY A 87 7.26 4.80 1.64
C GLY A 87 8.68 5.28 1.94
N VAL A 88 8.84 6.55 2.36
CA VAL A 88 10.14 7.13 2.75
C VAL A 88 10.71 6.39 3.96
N LEU A 89 9.90 6.14 5.00
CA LEU A 89 10.32 5.38 6.17
C LEU A 89 10.73 3.95 5.82
N THR A 90 9.95 3.26 4.99
CA THR A 90 10.27 1.90 4.51
C THR A 90 11.60 1.87 3.77
N VAL A 91 11.83 2.80 2.83
CA VAL A 91 13.12 2.91 2.13
C VAL A 91 14.26 3.18 3.11
N GLY A 92 14.07 4.13 4.04
CA GLY A 92 15.07 4.48 5.05
C GLY A 92 15.45 3.31 5.95
N VAL A 93 14.47 2.60 6.51
CA VAL A 93 14.70 1.43 7.37
C VAL A 93 15.31 0.28 6.57
N ALA A 94 14.81 0.02 5.36
CA ALA A 94 15.30 -1.06 4.50
C ALA A 94 16.77 -0.85 4.09
N LYS A 95 17.08 0.34 3.56
CA LYS A 95 18.40 0.70 3.05
C LYS A 95 19.42 1.00 4.16
N ASN A 96 19.05 1.11 5.43
CA ASN A 96 20.02 1.36 6.49
C ASN A 96 20.17 0.19 7.46
N ALA A 97 19.15 -0.07 8.26
CA ALA A 97 19.21 -1.07 9.32
C ALA A 97 18.93 -2.48 8.79
N TYR A 98 17.91 -2.64 7.94
CA TYR A 98 17.53 -3.97 7.47
C TYR A 98 18.60 -4.62 6.57
N GLN A 99 19.21 -3.86 5.66
CA GLN A 99 20.32 -4.36 4.83
C GLN A 99 21.53 -4.87 5.65
N ARG A 100 21.70 -4.39 6.89
CA ARG A 100 22.76 -4.83 7.81
C ARG A 100 22.37 -6.10 8.59
N GLY A 101 21.13 -6.55 8.48
CA GLY A 101 20.60 -7.73 9.15
C GLY A 101 20.00 -7.46 10.52
N GLU A 102 19.75 -6.19 10.87
CA GLU A 102 19.18 -5.77 12.16
C GLU A 102 17.75 -6.34 12.34
N ARG A 103 17.54 -7.19 13.35
CA ARG A 103 16.24 -7.82 13.60
C ARG A 103 15.13 -6.85 13.96
N TRP A 104 15.43 -5.77 14.68
CA TRP A 104 14.41 -4.79 15.05
C TRP A 104 13.82 -4.14 13.80
N ALA A 105 14.65 -3.80 12.81
CA ALA A 105 14.22 -3.18 11.55
C ALA A 105 13.30 -4.11 10.76
N TRP A 106 13.67 -5.40 10.69
CA TRP A 106 12.83 -6.43 10.11
C TRP A 106 11.48 -6.56 10.86
N ARG A 107 11.50 -6.65 12.20
CA ARG A 107 10.28 -6.76 13.01
C ARG A 107 9.36 -5.56 12.81
N THR A 108 9.91 -4.34 12.78
CA THR A 108 9.15 -3.12 12.51
C THR A 108 8.48 -3.21 11.15
N LEU A 109 9.22 -3.55 10.08
CA LEU A 109 8.65 -3.67 8.74
C LEU A 109 7.55 -4.74 8.66
N VAL A 110 7.73 -5.89 9.33
CA VAL A 110 6.71 -6.96 9.41
C VAL A 110 5.46 -6.46 10.14
N TRP A 111 5.61 -5.93 11.35
CA TRP A 111 4.46 -5.52 12.16
C TRP A 111 3.71 -4.36 11.53
N THR A 112 4.41 -3.38 10.98
CA THR A 112 3.76 -2.28 10.28
C THR A 112 2.95 -2.81 9.09
N ASN A 113 3.50 -3.74 8.30
CA ASN A 113 2.76 -4.31 7.19
C ASN A 113 1.53 -5.12 7.64
N VAL A 114 1.68 -5.99 8.65
CA VAL A 114 0.57 -6.79 9.20
C VAL A 114 -0.56 -5.89 9.71
N LEU A 115 -0.23 -4.85 10.48
CA LEU A 115 -1.22 -3.90 10.99
C LEU A 115 -1.92 -3.14 9.87
N THR A 116 -1.18 -2.69 8.85
CA THR A 116 -1.75 -2.06 7.66
C THR A 116 -2.71 -2.99 6.93
N MET A 117 -2.35 -4.27 6.74
CA MET A 117 -3.21 -5.26 6.07
C MET A 117 -4.48 -5.55 6.86
N LEU A 118 -4.39 -5.66 8.20
CA LEU A 118 -5.56 -5.82 9.06
C LEU A 118 -6.51 -4.63 8.94
N TYR A 119 -5.96 -3.42 8.87
CA TYR A 119 -6.78 -2.21 8.73
C TYR A 119 -7.47 -2.16 7.35
N TYR A 120 -6.77 -2.52 6.27
CA TYR A 120 -7.41 -2.63 4.96
C TYR A 120 -8.46 -3.73 4.89
N ALA A 121 -8.28 -4.85 5.58
CA ALA A 121 -9.31 -5.89 5.69
C ALA A 121 -10.59 -5.34 6.35
N ILE A 122 -10.45 -4.45 7.35
CA ILE A 122 -11.59 -3.76 7.98
C ILE A 122 -12.32 -2.87 6.98
N ILE A 123 -11.59 -2.11 6.16
CA ILE A 123 -12.17 -1.25 5.12
C ILE A 123 -12.85 -2.07 4.03
N LEU A 124 -12.33 -3.26 3.71
CA LEU A 124 -12.91 -4.14 2.69
C LEU A 124 -14.24 -4.78 3.16
N MET A 125 -14.43 -5.00 4.47
CA MET A 125 -15.61 -5.72 4.99
C MET A 125 -16.97 -5.15 4.53
N PRO A 126 -17.23 -3.82 4.56
CA PRO A 126 -18.46 -3.23 4.04
C PRO A 126 -18.68 -3.42 2.53
N PHE A 127 -17.60 -3.47 1.74
CA PHE A 127 -17.67 -3.72 0.30
C PHE A 127 -17.98 -5.20 0.04
N ALA A 128 -17.25 -6.09 0.71
CA ALA A 128 -17.42 -7.53 0.63
C ALA A 128 -18.84 -7.98 1.04
N SER A 129 -19.44 -7.37 2.06
CA SER A 129 -20.81 -7.66 2.48
C SER A 129 -21.88 -7.32 1.42
N ARG A 130 -21.51 -6.53 0.41
CA ARG A 130 -22.34 -6.17 -0.75
C ARG A 130 -21.91 -6.86 -2.04
N GLY A 131 -20.99 -7.82 -1.96
CA GLY A 131 -20.47 -8.53 -3.13
C GLY A 131 -19.48 -7.71 -3.98
N LEU A 132 -18.98 -6.60 -3.46
CA LEU A 132 -17.99 -5.74 -4.13
C LEU A 132 -16.59 -6.16 -3.69
N TRP A 133 -15.91 -6.94 -4.52
CA TRP A 133 -14.64 -7.60 -4.18
C TRP A 133 -13.42 -7.01 -4.89
N GLY A 134 -13.63 -6.10 -5.83
CA GLY A 134 -12.57 -5.46 -6.60
C GLY A 134 -11.89 -6.35 -7.64
N VAL A 135 -12.57 -7.39 -8.13
CA VAL A 135 -12.01 -8.35 -9.10
C VAL A 135 -12.32 -8.03 -10.56
N SER A 136 -13.24 -7.10 -10.84
CA SER A 136 -13.79 -6.87 -12.18
C SER A 136 -13.17 -5.69 -12.95
N ALA A 137 -12.33 -4.87 -12.32
CA ALA A 137 -11.73 -3.69 -12.94
C ALA A 137 -10.28 -3.47 -12.49
N ALA A 138 -9.49 -2.77 -13.31
CA ALA A 138 -8.11 -2.41 -12.99
C ALA A 138 -8.00 -1.47 -11.76
N PHE A 139 -9.02 -0.64 -11.53
CA PHE A 139 -9.17 0.24 -10.37
C PHE A 139 -10.63 0.23 -9.90
N PRO A 140 -11.03 -0.78 -9.10
CA PRO A 140 -12.43 -0.99 -8.74
C PRO A 140 -12.93 0.05 -7.74
N SER A 141 -12.07 0.48 -6.82
CA SER A 141 -12.38 1.43 -5.75
C SER A 141 -11.13 2.19 -5.32
N GLY A 142 -11.28 3.49 -5.05
CA GLY A 142 -10.24 4.30 -4.40
C GLY A 142 -10.13 4.03 -2.90
N VAL A 143 -11.08 3.32 -2.31
CA VAL A 143 -11.23 3.11 -0.87
C VAL A 143 -10.85 1.70 -0.44
N SER A 144 -11.42 0.67 -1.07
CA SER A 144 -11.26 -0.72 -0.63
C SER A 144 -9.98 -1.39 -1.14
N LEU A 145 -9.31 -0.80 -2.15
CA LEU A 145 -8.22 -1.37 -2.95
C LEU A 145 -8.56 -2.68 -3.69
N GLY A 146 -9.62 -3.39 -3.29
CA GLY A 146 -10.00 -4.70 -3.82
C GLY A 146 -9.14 -5.84 -3.28
N LEU A 147 -9.68 -7.06 -3.37
CA LEU A 147 -9.00 -8.29 -2.99
C LEU A 147 -7.68 -8.52 -3.78
N PRO A 148 -7.60 -8.26 -5.10
CA PRO A 148 -6.37 -8.48 -5.85
C PRO A 148 -5.20 -7.61 -5.37
N MET A 149 -5.44 -6.33 -5.08
CA MET A 149 -4.39 -5.43 -4.60
C MET A 149 -3.99 -5.79 -3.16
N LEU A 150 -4.95 -6.15 -2.31
CA LEU A 150 -4.65 -6.68 -0.97
C LEU A 150 -3.71 -7.89 -1.04
N VAL A 151 -4.00 -8.85 -1.93
CA VAL A 151 -3.16 -10.04 -2.16
C VAL A 151 -1.78 -9.64 -2.70
N PHE A 152 -1.72 -8.74 -3.68
CA PHE A 152 -0.46 -8.23 -4.22
C PHE A 152 0.40 -7.60 -3.11
N PHE A 153 -0.19 -6.74 -2.27
CA PHE A 153 0.50 -6.11 -1.15
C PHE A 153 0.83 -7.06 0.00
N THR A 154 0.30 -8.29 0.02
CA THR A 154 0.72 -9.35 0.96
C THR A 154 1.85 -10.22 0.40
N ILE A 155 1.89 -10.46 -0.92
CA ILE A 155 2.95 -11.26 -1.56
C ILE A 155 4.31 -10.58 -1.43
N TRP A 156 4.37 -9.26 -1.63
CA TRP A 156 5.61 -8.47 -1.53
C TRP A 156 6.30 -8.61 -0.15
N PRO A 157 5.60 -8.47 0.98
CA PRO A 157 6.10 -8.76 2.33
C PRO A 157 6.55 -10.21 2.54
N ILE A 158 5.88 -11.20 1.94
CA ILE A 158 6.31 -12.59 2.05
C ILE A 158 7.71 -12.76 1.45
N ILE A 159 7.92 -12.22 0.24
CA ILE A 159 9.23 -12.27 -0.42
C ILE A 159 10.25 -11.40 0.33
N GLY A 160 9.85 -10.19 0.69
CA GLY A 160 10.71 -9.15 1.25
C GLY A 160 11.08 -9.33 2.71
N LEU A 161 10.25 -10.02 3.50
CA LEU A 161 10.38 -10.12 4.96
C LEU A 161 10.37 -11.57 5.46
N TRP A 162 9.63 -12.51 4.86
CA TRP A 162 9.58 -13.88 5.37
C TRP A 162 10.81 -14.71 5.00
N LEU A 163 11.24 -14.65 3.74
CA LEU A 163 12.42 -15.38 3.24
C LEU A 163 13.71 -15.00 3.98
N PRO A 164 13.99 -13.71 4.27
CA PRO A 164 15.25 -13.30 4.89
C PRO A 164 15.37 -13.60 6.39
N ARG A 165 14.30 -14.07 7.04
CA ARG A 165 14.22 -14.22 8.51
C ARG A 165 15.36 -15.03 9.13
N LYS A 166 15.88 -16.02 8.38
CA LYS A 166 16.96 -16.92 8.83
C LYS A 166 18.35 -16.30 8.74
N GLU A 167 18.47 -15.15 8.08
CA GLU A 167 19.75 -14.48 7.80
C GLU A 167 19.97 -13.24 8.68
N LEU A 168 19.08 -12.99 9.66
CA LEU A 168 19.12 -11.82 10.54
C LEU A 168 19.99 -12.04 11.77
N ILE A 169 20.74 -11.01 12.14
CA ILE A 169 21.66 -10.99 13.29
C ILE A 169 20.83 -10.78 14.56
N GLU A 170 21.14 -11.50 15.65
CA GLU A 170 20.46 -11.35 16.94
C GLU A 170 20.60 -9.95 17.54
#